data_AF-A0A451AEI9-F1
#
_entry.id   AF-A0A451AEI9-F1
#
_cell.length_a   1.000
_cell.length_b   1.000
_cell.length_c   1.000
_cell.angle_alpha   90.00
_cell.angle_beta   90.00
_cell.angle_gamma   90.00
#
_symmetry.space_group_name_H-M   'P 1'
#
loop_
_entity.id
_entity.type
_entity.pdbx_description
1 polymer ?
#
loop_
_entity_poly.entity_id
_entity_poly.type
_entity_poly.pdbx_seq_one_letter_code
_entity_poly.pdbx_strand_id
1 'polypeptide(L)'
;MVSNYYTWSNIKKGAIIYPVGDTIAALILGEFSIYRMLGIMFVGSTFYAVEIPNYFLWINRKVPEVVSNFANSIKRTILAILYFNPIWITRHLFFINIFSGNWDQINYSLFSTSVWSFLIAMPVVLPANYIIQNKLSYRWRFIGSSVFSGLMVIYFALSKTLLE
;
A
#
# COMPACT_ATOMS: atom_id res chain seq x y z
N MET A 1 24.28 0.88 -15.64
CA MET A 1 24.52 0.66 -14.19
C MET A 1 23.18 0.54 -13.47
N VAL A 2 22.82 -0.68 -13.07
CA VAL A 2 21.56 -0.97 -12.36
C VAL A 2 21.79 -0.64 -10.89
N SER A 3 21.42 0.56 -10.48
CA SER A 3 21.38 0.90 -9.07
C SER A 3 20.20 0.14 -8.43
N ASN A 4 20.48 -0.78 -7.51
CA ASN A 4 19.47 -1.44 -6.67
C ASN A 4 19.05 -0.47 -5.56
N TYR A 5 17.77 -0.11 -5.45
CA TYR A 5 17.30 1.03 -4.64
C TYR A 5 16.66 0.64 -3.29
N TYR A 6 17.25 -0.33 -2.58
CA TYR A 6 17.02 -0.40 -1.13
C TYR A 6 17.82 0.71 -0.46
N THR A 7 17.21 1.89 -0.34
CA THR A 7 17.87 3.07 0.22
C THR A 7 17.44 3.28 1.66
N TRP A 8 18.34 3.79 2.51
CA TRP A 8 18.01 4.23 3.87
C TRP A 8 16.81 5.18 3.92
N SER A 9 16.61 5.98 2.87
CA SER A 9 15.44 6.84 2.73
C SER A 9 14.13 6.04 2.63
N ASN A 10 14.11 4.99 1.78
CA ASN A 10 12.93 4.12 1.62
C ASN A 10 12.67 3.30 2.88
N ILE A 11 13.71 2.80 3.54
CA ILE A 11 13.60 2.07 4.82
C ILE A 11 12.90 2.95 5.86
N LYS A 12 13.40 4.17 6.08
CA LYS A 12 12.82 5.11 7.07
C LYS A 12 11.37 5.46 6.74
N LYS A 13 11.06 5.73 5.48
CA LYS A 13 9.69 6.04 5.04
C LYS A 13 8.75 4.86 5.29
N GLY A 14 9.19 3.65 4.95
CA GLY A 14 8.43 2.42 5.17
C GLY A 14 8.22 2.12 6.65
N ALA A 15 9.27 2.28 7.46
CA ALA A 15 9.26 2.08 8.92
C ALA A 15 8.37 3.07 9.68
N ILE A 16 8.00 4.21 9.07
CA ILE A 16 7.21 5.24 9.73
C ILE A 16 5.78 5.24 9.19
N ILE A 17 5.61 5.38 7.87
CA ILE A 17 4.30 5.69 7.29
C ILE A 17 3.31 4.52 7.43
N TYR A 18 3.76 3.29 7.14
CA TYR A 18 2.92 2.10 7.26
C TYR A 18 2.44 1.84 8.69
N PRO A 19 3.32 1.73 9.70
CA PRO A 19 2.87 1.46 11.05
C PRO A 19 2.05 2.62 11.64
N VAL A 20 2.28 3.88 11.26
CA VAL A 20 1.43 5.00 11.71
C VAL A 20 -0.01 4.82 11.22
N GLY A 21 -0.22 4.58 9.92
CA GLY A 21 -1.57 4.38 9.39
C GLY A 21 -2.27 3.16 10.00
N ASP A 22 -1.55 2.04 10.10
CA ASP A 22 -2.08 0.80 10.70
C ASP A 22 -2.37 0.97 12.20
N THR A 23 -1.54 1.69 12.94
CA THR A 23 -1.74 1.96 14.38
C THR A 23 -2.97 2.80 14.62
N ILE A 24 -3.19 3.86 13.83
CA ILE A 24 -4.40 4.68 13.94
C ILE A 24 -5.64 3.82 13.70
N ALA A 25 -5.63 2.99 12.66
CA ALA A 25 -6.73 2.08 12.37
C ALA A 25 -6.95 1.05 13.49
N ALA A 26 -5.87 0.47 14.03
CA ALA A 26 -5.95 -0.49 15.13
C ALA A 26 -6.51 0.15 16.41
N LEU A 27 -6.18 1.41 16.70
CA LEU A 27 -6.73 2.17 17.81
C LEU A 27 -8.23 2.44 17.62
N ILE A 28 -8.66 2.78 16.40
CA ILE A 28 -10.09 2.97 16.07
C ILE A 28 -10.88 1.67 16.31
N LEU A 29 -10.31 0.52 15.92
CA LEU A 29 -10.95 -0.78 16.06
C LEU A 29 -10.85 -1.39 17.47
N GLY A 30 -10.11 -0.78 18.39
CA GLY A 30 -9.83 -1.37 19.71
C GLY A 30 -8.93 -2.61 19.66
N GLU A 31 -8.19 -2.82 18.56
CA GLU A 31 -7.34 -3.98 18.27
C GLU A 31 -5.85 -3.64 18.35
N PHE A 32 -5.48 -2.59 19.10
CA PHE A 32 -4.10 -2.15 19.19
C PHE A 32 -3.21 -3.22 19.85
N SER A 33 -2.09 -3.52 19.21
CA SER A 33 -1.05 -4.41 19.71
C SER A 33 0.32 -3.85 19.35
N ILE A 34 1.23 -3.81 20.33
CA ILE A 34 2.62 -3.40 20.10
C ILE A 34 3.32 -4.34 19.12
N TYR A 35 2.98 -5.63 19.15
CA TYR A 35 3.52 -6.63 18.23
C TYR A 35 3.08 -6.36 16.79
N ARG A 36 1.81 -6.00 16.58
CA ARG A 36 1.27 -5.58 15.27
C ARG A 36 2.02 -4.35 14.75
N MET A 37 2.17 -3.31 15.57
CA MET A 37 2.87 -2.09 15.19
C MET A 37 4.33 -2.37 14.78
N LEU A 38 5.09 -3.11 15.61
CA LEU A 38 6.48 -3.47 15.31
C LEU A 38 6.60 -4.39 14.09
N GLY A 39 5.65 -5.31 13.92
CA GLY A 39 5.56 -6.18 12.76
C GLY A 39 5.33 -5.43 11.46
N ILE A 40 4.37 -4.51 11.44
CA ILE A 40 4.11 -3.66 10.27
C ILE A 40 5.26 -2.69 10.00
N MET A 41 5.94 -2.19 11.04
CA MET A 41 7.19 -1.44 10.90
C MET A 41 8.27 -2.28 10.21
N PHE A 42 8.43 -3.55 10.63
CA PHE A 42 9.38 -4.48 10.01
C PHE A 42 9.02 -4.74 8.54
N VAL A 43 7.77 -5.05 8.22
CA VAL A 43 7.33 -5.28 6.82
C VAL A 43 7.50 -4.03 5.96
N GLY A 44 7.12 -2.87 6.50
CA GLY A 44 7.25 -1.58 5.84
C GLY A 44 8.71 -1.24 5.50
N SER A 45 9.62 -1.50 6.42
CA SER A 45 11.06 -1.21 6.30
C SER A 45 11.84 -2.24 5.46
N THR A 46 11.27 -3.42 5.21
CA THR A 46 11.88 -4.51 4.45
C THR A 46 11.18 -4.71 3.10
N PHE A 47 10.16 -5.56 3.06
CA PHE A 47 9.45 -5.95 1.84
C PHE A 47 8.94 -4.72 1.07
N TYR A 48 8.23 -3.81 1.72
CA TYR A 48 7.61 -2.69 1.02
C TYR A 48 8.61 -1.61 0.59
N ALA A 49 9.64 -1.36 1.41
CA ALA A 49 10.72 -0.43 1.07
C ALA A 49 11.58 -0.90 -0.11
N VAL A 50 11.63 -2.22 -0.38
CA VAL A 50 12.28 -2.78 -1.57
C VAL A 50 11.31 -2.81 -2.75
N GLU A 51 10.17 -3.48 -2.61
CA GLU A 51 9.33 -3.85 -3.75
C GLU A 51 8.67 -2.64 -4.42
N ILE A 52 8.06 -1.74 -3.63
CA ILE A 52 7.21 -0.67 -4.17
C ILE A 52 8.04 0.36 -4.96
N PRO A 53 9.16 0.91 -4.43
CA PRO A 53 9.99 1.85 -5.19
C PRO A 53 10.58 1.24 -6.45
N ASN A 54 10.93 -0.05 -6.42
CA ASN A 54 11.48 -0.78 -7.57
C ASN A 54 10.40 -1.02 -8.63
N TYR A 55 9.18 -1.35 -8.23
CA TYR A 55 8.07 -1.50 -9.17
C TYR A 55 7.73 -0.17 -9.84
N PHE A 56 7.68 0.94 -9.10
CA PHE A 56 7.48 2.28 -9.69
C PHE A 56 8.61 2.69 -10.62
N LEU A 57 9.85 2.26 -10.35
CA LEU A 57 10.96 2.48 -11.27
C LEU A 57 10.78 1.69 -12.56
N TRP A 58 10.35 0.44 -12.43
CA TRP A 58 10.06 -0.40 -13.58
C TRP A 58 8.95 0.21 -14.44
N ILE A 59 7.86 0.73 -13.84
CA ILE A 59 6.82 1.47 -14.57
C ILE A 59 7.44 2.65 -15.33
N ASN A 60 8.30 3.46 -14.68
CA ASN A 60 8.92 4.61 -15.31
C ASN A 60 9.83 4.25 -16.50
N ARG A 61 10.54 3.12 -16.41
CA ARG A 61 11.38 2.62 -17.50
C ARG A 61 10.52 2.07 -18.64
N LYS A 62 9.42 1.39 -18.32
CA LYS A 62 8.54 0.74 -19.29
C LYS A 62 7.63 1.73 -20.02
N VAL A 63 7.16 2.76 -19.31
CA VAL A 63 6.27 3.81 -19.82
C VAL A 63 6.82 5.18 -19.38
N PRO A 64 7.77 5.74 -20.16
CA PRO A 64 8.40 7.01 -19.84
C PRO A 64 7.41 8.16 -19.70
N GLU A 65 7.78 9.13 -18.87
CA GLU A 65 7.00 10.34 -18.60
C GLU A 65 7.18 11.32 -19.77
N VAL A 66 6.37 11.15 -20.82
CA VAL A 66 6.31 12.09 -21.93
C VAL A 66 5.05 12.92 -21.79
N VAL A 67 5.22 14.23 -21.71
CA VAL A 67 4.26 15.23 -21.20
C VAL A 67 2.92 15.28 -21.95
N SER A 68 2.81 14.66 -23.14
CA SER A 68 1.63 14.82 -24.02
C SER A 68 0.83 13.55 -24.32
N ASN A 69 1.15 12.38 -23.74
CA ASN A 69 0.46 11.13 -24.10
C ASN A 69 -0.49 10.62 -23.01
N PHE A 70 -1.79 10.89 -23.17
CA PHE A 70 -2.85 10.40 -22.29
C PHE A 70 -2.89 8.87 -22.19
N ALA A 71 -2.60 8.14 -23.27
CA ALA A 71 -2.56 6.68 -23.21
C ALA A 71 -1.44 6.19 -22.27
N ASN A 72 -0.31 6.90 -22.20
CA ASN A 72 0.77 6.55 -21.28
C ASN A 72 0.39 6.84 -19.82
N SER A 73 -0.35 7.91 -19.54
CA SER A 73 -0.77 8.22 -18.17
C SER A 73 -1.76 7.18 -17.63
N ILE A 74 -2.67 6.71 -18.49
CA ILE A 74 -3.58 5.61 -18.18
C ILE A 74 -2.81 4.30 -17.98
N LYS A 75 -1.89 3.94 -18.88
CA LYS A 75 -1.06 2.72 -18.74
C LYS A 75 -0.30 2.69 -17.42
N ARG A 76 0.34 3.79 -17.01
CA ARG A 76 1.07 3.87 -15.72
C ARG A 76 0.14 3.64 -14.53
N THR A 77 -1.05 4.21 -14.58
CA THR A 77 -2.09 4.05 -13.55
C THR A 77 -2.54 2.60 -13.45
N ILE A 78 -2.87 1.98 -14.59
CA ILE A 78 -3.28 0.56 -14.65
C ILE A 78 -2.17 -0.34 -14.10
N LEU A 79 -0.91 -0.12 -14.50
CA LEU A 79 0.21 -0.92 -13.99
C LEU A 79 0.37 -0.79 -12.46
N ALA A 80 0.17 0.40 -11.89
CA ALA A 80 0.20 0.58 -10.44
C ALA A 80 -0.95 -0.16 -9.74
N ILE A 81 -2.16 -0.08 -10.28
CA ILE A 81 -3.34 -0.77 -9.74
C ILE A 81 -3.19 -2.29 -9.83
N LEU A 82 -2.67 -2.81 -10.94
CA LEU A 82 -2.39 -4.24 -11.12
C LEU A 82 -1.35 -4.77 -10.14
N TYR A 83 -0.46 -3.93 -9.65
CA TYR A 83 0.48 -4.31 -8.60
C TYR A 83 -0.17 -4.34 -7.23
N PHE A 84 -0.98 -3.34 -6.88
CA PHE A 84 -1.79 -3.33 -5.66
C PHE A 84 -3.08 -4.13 -5.80
N ASN A 85 -3.01 -5.28 -6.49
CA ASN A 85 -4.13 -6.19 -6.69
C ASN A 85 -4.55 -6.89 -5.38
N PRO A 86 -5.66 -7.66 -5.38
CA PRO A 86 -6.12 -8.37 -4.19
C PRO A 86 -5.08 -9.27 -3.51
N ILE A 87 -4.14 -9.88 -4.25
CA ILE A 87 -3.07 -10.72 -3.66
C ILE A 87 -2.14 -9.87 -2.80
N TRP A 88 -1.79 -8.65 -3.26
CA TRP A 88 -0.98 -7.73 -2.47
C TRP A 88 -1.68 -7.34 -1.17
N ILE A 89 -3.00 -7.07 -1.25
CA ILE A 89 -3.83 -6.73 -0.09
C ILE A 89 -3.92 -7.93 0.86
N THR A 90 -4.14 -9.14 0.35
CA THR A 90 -4.18 -10.37 1.16
C THR A 90 -2.87 -10.58 1.90
N ARG A 91 -1.73 -10.34 1.24
CA ARG A 91 -0.42 -10.41 1.89
C ARG A 91 -0.28 -9.39 3.02
N HIS A 92 -0.81 -8.18 2.85
CA HIS A 92 -0.82 -7.18 3.91
C HIS A 92 -1.69 -7.61 5.11
N LEU A 93 -2.90 -8.08 4.86
CA LEU A 93 -3.80 -8.61 5.89
C LEU A 93 -3.21 -9.83 6.60
N PHE A 94 -2.51 -10.69 5.86
CA PHE A 94 -1.78 -11.84 6.41
C PHE A 94 -0.72 -11.39 7.42
N PHE A 95 0.10 -10.39 7.09
CA PHE A 95 1.08 -9.85 8.03
C PHE A 95 0.41 -9.23 9.26
N ILE A 96 -0.68 -8.47 9.09
CA ILE A 96 -1.45 -7.94 10.21
C ILE A 96 -1.88 -9.09 11.14
N ASN A 97 -2.48 -10.16 10.61
CA ASN A 97 -2.94 -11.28 11.43
C ASN A 97 -1.80 -12.02 12.15
N ILE A 98 -0.66 -12.24 11.47
CA ILE A 98 0.54 -12.82 12.10
C ILE A 98 0.99 -11.99 13.29
N PHE A 99 1.17 -10.68 13.10
CA PHE A 99 1.74 -9.83 14.13
C PHE A 99 0.74 -9.41 15.21
N SER A 100 -0.57 -9.56 14.94
CA SER A 100 -1.63 -9.46 15.94
C SER A 100 -1.81 -10.74 16.76
N GLY A 101 -1.23 -11.87 16.34
CA GLY A 101 -1.43 -13.17 16.98
C GLY A 101 -2.74 -13.87 16.58
N ASN A 102 -3.45 -13.36 15.57
CA ASN A 102 -4.73 -13.87 15.09
C ASN A 102 -4.54 -14.99 14.05
N TRP A 103 -3.76 -16.02 14.40
CA TRP A 103 -3.40 -17.10 13.48
C TRP A 103 -4.62 -17.87 12.94
N ASP A 104 -5.66 -18.03 13.76
CA ASP A 104 -6.91 -18.71 13.38
C ASP A 104 -7.72 -17.93 12.32
N GLN A 105 -7.48 -16.63 12.18
CA GLN A 105 -8.12 -15.77 11.17
C GLN A 105 -7.39 -15.84 9.81
N ILE A 106 -6.26 -16.55 9.73
CA ILE A 106 -5.51 -16.76 8.49
C ILE A 106 -6.17 -17.91 7.70
N ASN A 107 -7.17 -17.57 6.91
CA ASN A 107 -7.87 -18.52 6.04
C ASN A 107 -8.29 -17.87 4.70
N TYR A 108 -8.98 -18.62 3.85
CA TYR A 108 -9.40 -18.17 2.51
C TYR A 108 -10.27 -16.91 2.53
N SER A 109 -10.95 -16.59 3.65
CA SER A 109 -11.73 -15.36 3.77
C SER A 109 -10.88 -14.10 3.60
N LEU A 110 -9.58 -14.12 3.95
CA LEU A 110 -8.69 -12.98 3.74
C LEU A 110 -8.59 -12.57 2.27
N PHE A 111 -8.57 -13.56 1.37
CA PHE A 111 -8.56 -13.30 -0.06
C PHE A 111 -9.88 -12.69 -0.53
N SER A 112 -11.01 -13.23 -0.08
CA SER A 112 -12.33 -12.69 -0.39
C SER A 112 -12.49 -11.25 0.11
N THR A 113 -12.08 -10.96 1.36
CA THR A 113 -12.05 -9.60 1.92
C THR A 113 -11.18 -8.69 1.07
N SER A 114 -10.02 -9.16 0.63
CA SER A 114 -9.11 -8.37 -0.22
C SER A 114 -9.73 -8.02 -1.57
N VAL A 115 -10.46 -8.94 -2.20
CA VAL A 115 -11.17 -8.70 -3.46
C VAL A 115 -12.26 -7.65 -3.26
N TRP A 116 -13.09 -7.79 -2.23
CA TRP A 116 -14.17 -6.83 -1.97
C TRP A 116 -13.64 -5.45 -1.59
N SER A 117 -12.65 -5.37 -0.70
CA SER A 117 -11.99 -4.10 -0.35
C SER A 117 -11.37 -3.43 -1.57
N PHE A 118 -10.75 -4.20 -2.47
CA PHE A 118 -10.21 -3.68 -3.72
C PHE A 118 -11.31 -3.09 -4.61
N LEU A 119 -12.39 -3.84 -4.87
CA LEU A 119 -13.48 -3.41 -5.74
C LEU A 119 -14.22 -2.18 -5.18
N ILE A 120 -14.55 -2.18 -3.89
CA ILE A 120 -15.25 -1.07 -3.21
C ILE A 120 -14.38 0.19 -3.22
N ALA A 121 -13.06 0.05 -3.07
CA ALA A 121 -12.15 1.19 -3.05
C ALA A 121 -11.81 1.74 -4.45
N MET A 122 -12.16 1.06 -5.54
CA MET A 122 -11.82 1.48 -6.91
C MET A 122 -12.13 2.95 -7.23
N PRO A 123 -13.29 3.53 -6.84
CA PRO A 123 -13.59 4.93 -7.10
C PRO A 123 -12.56 5.91 -6.53
N VAL A 124 -11.87 5.53 -5.45
CA VAL A 124 -10.85 6.35 -4.78
C VAL A 124 -9.44 5.93 -5.21
N VAL A 125 -9.20 4.63 -5.37
CA VAL A 125 -7.89 4.07 -5.74
C VAL A 125 -7.47 4.47 -7.16
N LEU A 126 -8.42 4.56 -8.10
CA LEU A 126 -8.17 4.99 -9.48
C LEU A 126 -7.60 6.42 -9.57
N PRO A 127 -8.29 7.47 -9.08
CA PRO A 127 -7.78 8.84 -9.14
C PRO A 127 -6.51 9.02 -8.29
N ALA A 128 -6.42 8.36 -7.12
CA ALA A 128 -5.22 8.44 -6.29
C ALA A 128 -3.98 7.89 -7.02
N ASN A 129 -4.08 6.69 -7.62
CA ASN A 129 -2.98 6.12 -8.40
C ASN A 129 -2.67 6.94 -9.66
N TYR A 130 -3.69 7.54 -10.30
CA TYR A 130 -3.45 8.45 -11.42
C TYR A 130 -2.58 9.64 -11.01
N ILE A 131 -2.91 10.30 -9.89
CA ILE A 131 -2.14 11.43 -9.35
C ILE A 131 -0.72 10.98 -8.97
N ILE A 132 -0.60 9.88 -8.23
CA ILE A 132 0.70 9.36 -7.77
C ILE A 132 1.60 9.04 -8.97
N GLN A 133 1.09 8.38 -10.00
CA GLN A 133 1.91 7.94 -11.13
C GLN A 133 2.23 9.04 -12.14
N ASN A 134 1.41 10.10 -12.23
CA ASN A 134 1.52 11.08 -13.32
C ASN A 134 1.79 12.52 -12.86
N LYS A 135 1.56 12.84 -11.59
CA LYS A 135 1.76 14.19 -11.04
C LYS A 135 2.91 14.25 -10.03
N LEU A 136 3.15 13.16 -9.29
CA LEU A 136 4.30 13.09 -8.39
C LEU A 136 5.56 12.68 -9.16
N SER A 137 6.66 13.39 -8.90
CA SER A 137 7.97 12.95 -9.38
C SER A 137 8.33 11.62 -8.72
N TYR A 138 9.14 10.81 -9.41
CA TYR A 138 9.47 9.45 -8.98
C TYR A 138 9.88 9.34 -7.49
N ARG A 139 10.68 10.29 -7.00
CA ARG A 139 11.19 10.31 -5.62
C ARG A 139 10.09 10.42 -4.55
N TRP A 140 8.93 10.98 -4.90
CA TRP A 140 7.79 11.18 -4.00
C TRP A 140 6.74 10.09 -4.10
N ARG A 141 6.76 9.24 -5.13
CA ARG A 141 5.70 8.25 -5.36
C ARG A 141 5.57 7.23 -4.26
N PHE A 142 6.70 6.79 -3.69
CA PHE A 142 6.65 5.87 -2.56
C PHE A 142 5.96 6.50 -1.35
N ILE A 143 6.28 7.76 -1.02
CA ILE A 143 5.62 8.49 0.07
C ILE A 143 4.13 8.64 -0.23
N GLY A 144 3.78 9.14 -1.42
CA GLY A 144 2.39 9.35 -1.81
C GLY A 144 1.57 8.06 -1.75
N SER A 145 2.14 6.95 -2.23
CA SER A 145 1.52 5.63 -2.17
C SER A 145 1.36 5.13 -0.73
N SER A 146 2.39 5.21 0.11
CA SER A 146 2.31 4.75 1.50
C SER A 146 1.33 5.58 2.33
N VAL A 147 1.31 6.90 2.13
CA VAL A 147 0.33 7.78 2.80
C VAL A 147 -1.09 7.44 2.36
N PHE A 148 -1.31 7.28 1.05
CA PHE A 148 -2.61 6.86 0.53
C PHE A 148 -3.06 5.52 1.11
N SER A 149 -2.17 4.52 1.17
CA SER A 149 -2.46 3.23 1.80
C SER A 149 -2.83 3.38 3.28
N GLY A 150 -2.10 4.21 4.05
CA GLY A 150 -2.42 4.47 5.44
C GLY A 150 -3.81 5.11 5.61
N LEU A 151 -4.16 6.09 4.77
CA LEU A 151 -5.48 6.71 4.77
C LEU A 151 -6.60 5.70 4.43
N MET A 152 -6.36 4.78 3.49
CA MET A 152 -7.33 3.75 3.13
C MET A 152 -7.61 2.80 4.30
N VAL A 153 -6.60 2.38 5.04
CA VAL A 153 -6.80 1.49 6.21
C VAL A 153 -7.55 2.21 7.32
N ILE A 154 -7.27 3.51 7.55
CA ILE A 154 -8.04 4.34 8.49
C ILE A 154 -9.50 4.48 8.02
N TYR A 155 -9.73 4.75 6.73
CA TYR A 155 -11.06 4.81 6.15
C TYR A 155 -11.84 3.51 6.37
N PHE A 156 -11.23 2.35 6.10
CA PHE A 156 -11.89 1.07 6.34
C PHE A 156 -12.19 0.81 7.82
N ALA A 157 -11.29 1.19 8.73
CA ALA A 157 -11.55 1.07 10.17
C ALA A 157 -12.73 1.94 10.63
N LEU A 158 -12.82 3.18 10.13
CA LEU A 158 -13.96 4.05 10.38
C LEU A 158 -15.25 3.50 9.77
N SER A 159 -15.21 3.04 8.52
CA SER A 159 -16.37 2.44 7.86
C SER A 159 -16.91 1.24 8.62
N LYS A 160 -16.02 0.38 9.13
CA LYS A 160 -16.42 -0.77 9.95
C LYS A 160 -17.12 -0.30 11.23
N THR A 161 -16.54 0.67 11.94
CA THR A 161 -17.09 1.16 13.23
C THR A 161 -18.40 1.94 13.10
N LEU A 162 -18.65 2.59 11.95
CA LEU A 162 -19.84 3.43 11.74
C LEU A 162 -21.02 2.68 11.11
N LEU A 163 -20.76 1.54 10.46
CA LEU A 163 -21.78 0.77 9.71
C LEU A 163 -22.13 -0.56 10.39
N GLU A 164 -21.41 -0.94 11.44
CA GLU A 164 -21.74 -2.03 12.38
C GLU A 164 -22.37 -1.44 13.66
#